data_AF-A0AAU6E7R3-F1
#
_entry.id   AF-A0AAU6E7R3-F1
#
_cell.length_a   1.000
_cell.length_b   1.000
_cell.length_c   1.000
_cell.angle_alpha   90.00
_cell.angle_beta   90.00
_cell.angle_gamma   90.00
#
_symmetry.space_group_name_H-M   'P 1'
#
loop_
_entity.id
_entity.type
_entity.pdbx_description
1 polymer ?
#
loop_
_entity_poly.entity_id
_entity_poly.type
_entity_poly.pdbx_seq_one_letter_code
_entity_poly.pdbx_strand_id
1 'polypeptide(L)'
;MNDSGFGAGEPPIHFLAHQQRKGVAGASEDFEQMLGLLVQAHTGEETNLVQANPGDWGIDVLVGNLNDRVSIWQAKYFVKEFGESQKAQVRKSFQSALKYASDKKYDVERWVLCVPCSMDPPALRWWHSWRRQQQAATGIRIELWDENELRRLLSSPKAADLRRLYYHPYREIPIADDSSSVPYTSTVPVRAPWRGGEEQRLGDELYLLYDDASETTDPGRSWSWLVATADRVEPTSERVRLRRLCLLRDTPEATELAQAVRAQAALLSAAAGEAGLPLLLGVHERPDTVTVVSRLPLGPTWHEVFGPGNSPLDRLTAAAVLDAAARLCDTLDTLHRRRHAHRALSPDAIVMVGRSRDPMLRDIGLAAIPARQGEVPAAYRAPEQARGGPHLSAPGPHTDLYQVAALAYHTLTGHSPSPMASPPVRAGLPGFPADLDDVLARALDQDPRRRPGGIRSLGAALRRGRKELSRGGRP
;
A
#
# COMPACT_ATOMS: atom_id res chain seq x y z
N MET A 1 -3.15 45.54 -8.98
CA MET A 1 -2.14 44.59 -9.47
C MET A 1 -1.56 43.87 -8.27
N ASN A 2 -1.99 42.64 -8.03
CA ASN A 2 -1.10 41.52 -7.73
C ASN A 2 -1.90 40.22 -7.83
N ASP A 3 -1.24 39.30 -8.50
CA ASP A 3 -1.70 38.05 -9.07
C ASP A 3 -1.53 36.88 -8.09
N SER A 4 -2.06 35.72 -8.46
CA SER A 4 -1.89 34.35 -7.95
C SER A 4 -2.69 33.96 -6.69
N GLY A 5 -3.52 32.91 -6.67
CA GLY A 5 -3.63 31.75 -7.54
C GLY A 5 -3.69 30.49 -6.68
N PHE A 6 -4.89 30.08 -6.21
CA PHE A 6 -5.10 28.74 -5.64
C PHE A 6 -5.83 27.89 -6.68
N GLY A 7 -5.03 27.12 -7.43
CA GLY A 7 -5.45 26.21 -8.48
C GLY A 7 -6.21 24.99 -7.97
N ALA A 8 -6.95 24.37 -8.88
CA ALA A 8 -7.65 23.12 -8.66
C ALA A 8 -6.69 21.95 -8.31
N GLY A 9 -7.02 21.16 -7.29
CA GLY A 9 -6.80 19.71 -7.34
C GLY A 9 -5.59 19.07 -6.64
N GLU A 10 -4.88 19.70 -5.70
CA GLU A 10 -3.90 18.95 -4.88
C GLU A 10 -4.61 18.08 -3.83
N PRO A 11 -4.22 16.79 -3.66
CA PRO A 11 -4.82 15.91 -2.67
C PRO A 11 -4.64 16.51 -1.27
N PRO A 12 -5.66 16.43 -0.41
CA PRO A 12 -5.55 16.91 0.96
C PRO A 12 -4.45 16.13 1.68
N ILE A 13 -3.56 16.85 2.39
CA ILE A 13 -2.59 16.20 3.28
C ILE A 13 -3.41 15.49 4.37
N HIS A 14 -3.18 14.21 4.60
CA HIS A 14 -3.74 13.53 5.76
C HIS A 14 -2.59 12.87 6.49
N PHE A 15 -2.27 13.34 7.70
CA PHE A 15 -1.16 12.79 8.46
C PHE A 15 -1.42 11.34 8.91
N LEU A 16 -2.67 10.86 8.85
CA LEU A 16 -3.02 9.43 8.92
C LEU A 16 -2.36 8.60 7.80
N ALA A 17 -1.91 9.22 6.70
CA ALA A 17 -1.18 8.54 5.63
C ALA A 17 0.07 7.83 6.14
N HIS A 18 0.72 8.33 7.20
CA HIS A 18 1.85 7.65 7.83
C HIS A 18 1.44 6.32 8.49
N GLN A 19 0.31 6.31 9.22
CA GLN A 19 -0.28 5.07 9.75
C GLN A 19 -0.73 4.12 8.64
N GLN A 20 -1.32 4.65 7.56
CA GLN A 20 -1.75 3.83 6.42
C GLN A 20 -0.55 3.20 5.68
N ARG A 21 0.59 3.90 5.62
CA ARG A 21 1.78 3.45 4.91
C ARG A 21 2.65 2.48 5.72
N LYS A 22 2.78 2.69 7.04
CA LYS A 22 3.74 1.97 7.89
C LYS A 22 3.12 1.29 9.12
N GLY A 23 1.80 1.36 9.28
CA GLY A 23 1.10 0.86 10.46
C GLY A 23 1.27 1.75 11.70
N VAL A 24 0.54 1.46 12.78
CA VAL A 24 0.55 2.29 14.01
C VAL A 24 1.93 2.38 14.65
N ALA A 25 2.71 1.28 14.64
CA ALA A 25 4.04 1.23 15.22
C ALA A 25 5.09 1.99 14.39
N GLY A 26 4.98 1.98 13.06
CA GLY A 26 5.93 2.64 12.15
C GLY A 26 5.55 4.06 11.75
N ALA A 27 4.38 4.56 12.13
CA ALA A 27 3.90 5.88 11.74
C ALA A 27 4.71 7.03 12.34
N SER A 28 5.21 6.87 13.59
CA SER A 28 6.06 7.89 14.21
C SER A 28 7.37 8.03 13.45
N GLU A 29 8.02 6.91 13.15
CA GLU A 29 9.29 6.88 12.41
C GLU A 29 9.13 7.43 10.98
N ASP A 30 8.02 7.13 10.30
CA ASP A 30 7.72 7.64 8.96
C ASP A 30 7.41 9.15 8.95
N PHE A 31 6.75 9.65 9.99
CA PHE A 31 6.51 11.08 10.19
C PHE A 31 7.80 11.83 10.52
N GLU A 32 8.67 11.23 11.34
CA GLU A 32 9.99 11.76 11.68
C GLU A 32 10.89 11.91 10.43
N GLN A 33 10.92 10.88 9.58
CA GLN A 33 11.67 10.92 8.32
C GLN A 33 11.14 12.01 7.38
N MET A 34 9.83 12.14 7.27
CA MET A 34 9.19 13.22 6.50
C MET A 34 9.58 14.60 7.04
N LEU A 35 9.52 14.76 8.36
CA LEU A 35 9.85 16.02 9.02
C LEU A 35 11.31 16.41 8.81
N GLY A 36 12.24 15.46 8.84
CA GLY A 36 13.65 15.70 8.52
C GLY A 36 13.85 16.36 7.17
N LEU A 37 13.24 15.76 6.15
CA LEU A 37 13.27 16.29 4.80
C LEU A 37 12.54 17.64 4.68
N LEU A 38 11.46 17.85 5.45
CA LEU A 38 10.72 19.12 5.45
C LEU A 38 11.56 20.26 6.02
N VAL A 39 12.25 20.01 7.13
CA VAL A 39 13.12 20.99 7.76
C VAL A 39 14.27 21.36 6.83
N GLN A 40 14.93 20.37 6.24
CA GLN A 40 16.00 20.60 5.26
C GLN A 40 15.50 21.45 4.09
N ALA A 41 14.34 21.11 3.53
CA ALA A 41 13.75 21.86 2.43
C ALA A 41 13.38 23.31 2.80
N HIS A 42 12.87 23.53 4.03
CA HIS A 42 12.39 24.84 4.43
C HIS A 42 13.52 25.80 4.82
N THR A 43 14.49 25.29 5.58
CA THR A 43 15.60 26.06 6.16
C THR A 43 16.81 26.14 5.23
N GLY A 44 16.99 25.14 4.36
CA GLY A 44 18.20 24.99 3.54
C GLY A 44 19.39 24.44 4.32
N GLU A 45 19.19 24.04 5.58
CA GLU A 45 20.23 23.49 6.46
C GLU A 45 20.34 21.97 6.27
N GLU A 46 21.57 21.45 6.18
CA GLU A 46 21.80 20.02 6.33
C GLU A 46 21.41 19.60 7.75
N THR A 47 20.31 18.87 7.87
CA THR A 47 19.89 18.30 9.15
C THR A 47 20.49 16.90 9.27
N ASN A 48 21.27 16.67 10.32
CA ASN A 48 21.68 15.32 10.66
C ASN A 48 20.57 14.67 11.49
N LEU A 49 20.02 13.57 10.99
CA LEU A 49 19.27 12.62 11.81
C LEU A 49 20.27 12.00 12.79
N VAL A 50 20.32 12.52 14.01
CA VAL A 50 21.11 11.89 15.07
C VAL A 50 20.36 10.62 15.49
N GLN A 51 20.68 9.50 14.85
CA GLN A 51 20.14 8.19 15.20
C GLN A 51 20.72 7.80 16.58
N ALA A 52 19.93 7.96 17.65
CA ALA A 52 20.28 7.39 18.94
C ALA A 52 20.16 5.86 18.87
N ASN A 53 21.13 5.15 19.46
CA ASN A 53 21.10 3.69 19.59
C ASN A 53 19.77 3.22 20.20
N PRO A 54 19.22 2.08 19.75
CA PRO A 54 17.97 1.54 20.27
C PRO A 54 18.20 1.06 21.71
N GLY A 55 17.77 1.85 22.68
CA GLY A 55 17.86 1.47 24.09
C GLY A 55 17.93 2.60 25.10
N ASP A 56 18.21 3.85 24.71
CA ASP A 56 18.34 4.92 25.70
C ASP A 56 17.84 6.28 25.15
N TRP A 57 16.78 6.79 25.80
CA TRP A 57 16.26 8.15 25.76
C TRP A 57 15.87 8.70 24.38
N GLY A 58 14.59 8.49 24.02
CA GLY A 58 13.95 9.06 22.83
C GLY A 58 14.23 10.55 22.67
N ILE A 59 15.01 10.85 21.63
CA ILE A 59 15.38 12.18 21.19
C ILE A 59 15.16 12.18 19.67
N ASP A 60 13.91 12.43 19.27
CA ASP A 60 13.47 12.66 17.89
C ASP A 60 13.92 14.07 17.46
N VAL A 61 15.24 14.33 17.53
CA VAL A 61 15.82 15.65 17.32
C VAL A 61 16.59 15.69 16.02
N LEU A 62 16.09 16.51 15.11
CA LEU A 62 16.87 17.01 13.99
C LEU A 62 17.70 18.19 14.49
N VAL A 63 19.03 18.12 14.34
CA VAL A 63 19.95 19.21 14.67
C VAL A 63 20.42 19.87 13.38
N GLY A 64 20.12 21.16 13.22
CA GLY A 64 20.75 22.06 12.24
C GLY A 64 21.81 22.92 12.94
N ASN A 65 22.97 23.11 12.31
CA ASN A 65 24.05 23.97 12.82
C ASN A 65 24.10 25.28 12.02
N LEU A 66 23.87 26.40 12.71
CA LEU A 66 24.06 27.75 12.19
C LEU A 66 25.05 28.46 13.11
N ASN A 67 26.30 28.61 12.67
CA ASN A 67 27.32 29.44 13.34
C ASN A 67 27.43 29.16 14.87
N ASP A 68 27.72 27.91 15.24
CA ASP A 68 27.87 27.42 16.63
C ASP A 68 26.58 27.41 17.47
N ARG A 69 25.42 27.62 16.85
CA ARG A 69 24.11 27.55 17.49
C ARG A 69 23.23 26.48 16.86
N VAL A 70 22.60 25.70 17.73
CA VAL A 70 21.81 24.52 17.35
C VAL A 70 20.32 24.84 17.35
N SER A 71 19.66 24.50 16.25
CA SER A 71 18.20 24.43 16.17
C SER A 71 17.75 22.99 16.29
N ILE A 72 16.75 22.76 17.15
CA ILE A 72 16.19 21.45 17.46
C ILE A 72 14.75 21.40 16.94
N TRP A 73 14.46 20.44 16.07
CA TRP A 73 13.07 20.09 15.71
C TRP A 73 12.71 18.77 16.38
N GLN A 74 11.66 18.80 17.20
CA GLN A 74 11.16 17.66 17.94
C GLN A 74 9.87 17.13 17.30
N ALA A 75 9.93 15.93 16.73
CA ALA A 75 8.74 15.25 16.23
C ALA A 75 7.94 14.62 17.38
N LYS A 76 6.61 14.74 17.36
CA LYS A 76 5.70 13.93 18.16
C LYS A 76 4.43 13.58 17.37
N TYR A 77 4.27 12.30 17.07
CA TYR A 77 3.15 11.82 16.25
C TYR A 77 1.87 11.62 17.07
N PHE A 78 1.18 12.72 17.36
CA PHE A 78 -0.13 12.73 18.02
C PHE A 78 -1.24 12.91 16.98
N VAL A 79 -2.15 11.93 16.85
CA VAL A 79 -3.19 11.96 15.78
C VAL A 79 -4.61 12.06 16.32
N LYS A 80 -4.84 11.74 17.59
CA LYS A 80 -6.20 11.62 18.16
C LYS A 80 -6.55 12.73 19.15
N GLU A 81 -5.72 12.95 20.19
CA GLU A 81 -6.03 13.92 21.25
C GLU A 81 -4.76 14.54 21.84
N PHE A 82 -4.87 15.78 22.34
CA PHE A 82 -3.81 16.51 23.05
C PHE A 82 -4.20 16.78 24.52
N GLY A 83 -4.04 15.76 25.37
CA GLY A 83 -4.37 15.78 26.79
C GLY A 83 -3.14 15.90 27.71
N GLU A 84 -3.33 15.60 29.00
CA GLU A 84 -2.25 15.69 30.01
C GLU A 84 -1.06 14.76 29.74
N SER A 85 -1.30 13.59 29.13
CA SER A 85 -0.23 12.67 28.73
C SER A 85 0.66 13.27 27.63
N GLN A 86 0.08 13.89 26.60
CA GLN A 86 0.83 14.60 25.56
C GLN A 86 1.60 15.80 26.15
N LYS A 87 0.96 16.59 27.04
CA LYS A 87 1.63 17.70 27.73
C LYS A 87 2.83 17.24 28.55
N ALA A 88 2.73 16.11 29.24
CA ALA A 88 3.85 15.52 29.99
C ALA A 88 4.99 15.09 29.06
N GLN A 89 4.68 14.48 27.91
CA GLN A 89 5.67 14.09 26.91
C GLN A 89 6.40 15.31 26.31
N VAL A 90 5.69 16.41 26.04
CA VAL A 90 6.28 17.66 25.56
C VAL A 90 7.27 18.23 26.58
N ARG A 91 6.87 18.33 27.86
CA ARG A 91 7.76 18.81 28.94
C ARG A 91 9.02 17.95 29.05
N LYS A 92 8.87 16.63 29.04
CA LYS A 92 9.99 15.67 29.12
C LYS A 92 10.94 15.83 27.93
N SER A 93 10.41 15.97 26.72
CA SER A 93 11.22 16.09 25.49
C SER A 93 12.03 17.38 25.49
N PHE A 94 11.45 18.50 25.94
CA PHE A 94 12.18 19.77 26.08
C PHE A 94 13.31 19.66 27.10
N GLN A 95 13.05 19.09 28.27
CA GLN A 95 14.10 18.89 29.29
C GLN A 95 15.23 17.99 28.80
N SER A 96 14.90 16.90 28.10
CA SER A 96 15.90 16.02 27.48
C SER A 96 16.77 16.75 26.45
N ALA A 97 16.16 17.61 25.62
CA ALA A 97 16.88 18.39 24.62
C ALA A 97 17.89 19.36 25.28
N LEU A 98 17.50 20.03 26.38
CA LEU A 98 18.41 20.91 27.13
C LEU A 98 19.55 20.14 27.80
N LYS A 99 19.24 18.99 28.41
CA LYS A 99 20.27 18.14 29.02
C LYS A 99 21.28 17.68 27.98
N TYR A 100 20.82 17.20 26.84
CA TYR A 100 21.69 16.73 25.76
C TYR A 100 22.57 17.86 25.20
N ALA A 101 22.02 19.06 25.05
CA ALA A 101 22.78 20.24 24.65
C ALA A 101 23.89 20.61 25.66
N SER A 102 23.56 20.54 26.95
CA SER A 102 24.54 20.74 28.02
C SER A 102 25.65 19.68 27.99
N ASP A 103 25.30 18.40 27.83
CA ASP A 103 26.24 17.28 27.79
C ASP A 103 27.19 17.36 26.58
N LYS A 104 26.70 17.84 25.45
CA LYS A 104 27.47 17.98 24.19
C LYS A 104 28.09 19.37 23.99
N LYS A 105 27.91 20.28 24.96
CA LYS A 105 28.49 21.63 24.98
C LYS A 105 28.15 22.48 23.75
N TYR A 106 26.90 22.47 23.32
CA TYR A 106 26.42 23.39 22.27
C TYR A 106 25.25 24.24 22.77
N ASP A 107 25.13 25.45 22.24
CA ASP A 107 24.07 26.38 22.61
C ASP A 107 22.83 26.16 21.74
N VAL A 108 21.68 25.88 22.37
CA VAL A 108 20.40 25.76 21.66
C VAL A 108 19.83 27.15 21.45
N GLU A 109 19.71 27.57 20.19
CA GLU A 109 19.05 28.84 19.87
C GLU A 109 17.53 28.66 19.76
N ARG A 110 17.10 27.53 19.21
CA ARG A 110 15.72 27.32 18.78
C ARG A 110 15.26 25.90 19.05
N TRP A 111 14.04 25.75 19.55
CA TRP A 111 13.38 24.47 19.75
C TRP A 111 11.96 24.50 19.17
N VAL A 112 11.67 23.63 18.21
CA VAL A 112 10.41 23.60 17.48
C VAL A 112 9.71 22.28 17.77
N LEU A 113 8.48 22.33 18.31
CA LEU A 113 7.63 21.16 18.46
C LEU A 113 6.84 20.93 17.17
N CYS A 114 6.90 19.72 16.61
CA CYS A 114 6.19 19.36 15.40
C CYS A 114 5.16 18.25 15.69
N VAL A 115 3.87 18.58 15.56
CA VAL A 115 2.75 17.67 15.87
C VAL A 115 1.71 17.66 14.74
N PRO A 116 1.29 16.49 14.23
CA PRO A 116 0.34 16.38 13.13
C PRO A 116 -1.13 16.43 13.58
N CYS A 117 -1.43 17.15 14.66
CA CYS A 117 -2.79 17.39 15.12
C CYS A 117 -3.01 18.86 15.46
N SER A 118 -4.25 19.31 15.27
CA SER A 118 -4.72 20.59 15.78
C SER A 118 -4.90 20.54 17.31
N MET A 119 -4.47 21.59 18.02
CA MET A 119 -4.73 21.72 19.45
C MET A 119 -6.07 22.42 19.70
N ASP A 120 -6.82 21.96 20.69
CA ASP A 120 -8.04 22.63 21.14
C ASP A 120 -7.72 23.94 21.91
N PRO A 121 -8.71 24.83 22.14
CA PRO A 121 -8.45 26.11 22.82
C PRO A 121 -7.85 25.97 24.23
N PRO A 122 -8.23 25.00 25.08
CA PRO A 122 -7.52 24.70 26.33
C PRO A 122 -6.04 24.30 26.14
N ALA A 123 -5.74 23.41 25.20
CA ALA A 123 -4.37 22.98 24.90
C ALA A 123 -3.51 24.13 24.36
N LEU A 124 -4.05 24.98 23.48
CA LEU A 124 -3.36 26.17 22.97
C LEU A 124 -3.05 27.16 24.10
N ARG A 125 -4.01 27.41 25.00
CA ARG A 125 -3.77 28.28 26.17
C ARG A 125 -2.64 27.75 27.06
N TRP A 126 -2.64 26.44 27.33
CA TRP A 126 -1.55 25.78 28.04
C TRP A 126 -0.22 25.96 27.30
N TRP A 127 -0.19 25.68 25.99
CA TRP A 127 1.02 25.78 25.17
C TRP A 127 1.60 27.20 25.19
N HIS A 128 0.78 28.23 24.99
CA HIS A 128 1.23 29.62 25.01
C HIS A 128 1.80 30.04 26.38
N SER A 129 1.16 29.60 27.46
CA SER A 129 1.63 29.84 28.83
C SER A 129 2.96 29.15 29.09
N TRP A 130 3.04 27.85 28.80
CA TRP A 130 4.25 27.04 28.97
C TRP A 130 5.41 27.57 28.13
N ARG A 131 5.17 27.84 26.84
CA ARG A 131 6.13 28.45 25.91
C ARG A 131 6.70 29.73 26.48
N ARG A 132 5.84 30.68 26.89
CA ARG A 132 6.28 31.97 27.43
C ARG A 132 7.17 31.80 28.66
N GLN A 133 6.80 30.90 29.56
CA GLN A 133 7.57 30.61 30.77
C GLN A 133 8.95 30.02 30.44
N GLN A 134 9.01 29.03 29.55
CA GLN A 134 10.28 28.38 29.20
C GLN A 134 11.20 29.31 28.39
N GLN A 135 10.66 30.12 27.48
CA GLN A 135 11.44 31.11 26.74
C GLN A 135 12.05 32.16 27.67
N ALA A 136 11.29 32.62 28.67
CA ALA A 136 11.80 33.57 29.66
C ALA A 136 12.89 32.96 30.57
N ALA A 137 12.75 31.67 30.90
CA ALA A 137 13.71 30.98 31.78
C ALA A 137 15.01 30.57 31.07
N THR A 138 14.96 30.24 29.77
CA THR A 138 16.08 29.64 29.04
C THR A 138 16.68 30.55 27.97
N GLY A 139 15.96 31.58 27.54
CA GLY A 139 16.35 32.42 26.39
C GLY A 139 16.17 31.75 25.02
N ILE A 140 15.75 30.49 24.98
CA ILE A 140 15.60 29.70 23.74
C ILE A 140 14.33 30.13 23.00
N ARG A 141 14.39 30.23 21.67
CA ARG A 141 13.21 30.49 20.85
C ARG A 141 12.39 29.21 20.69
N ILE A 142 11.22 29.16 21.31
CA ILE A 142 10.32 28.00 21.27
C ILE A 142 9.21 28.24 20.23
N GLU A 143 8.94 27.25 19.38
CA GLU A 143 7.93 27.33 18.31
C GLU A 143 7.08 26.07 18.20
N LEU A 144 5.93 26.21 17.52
CA LEU A 144 5.00 25.11 17.26
C LEU A 144 4.72 25.02 15.77
N TRP A 145 4.95 23.84 15.20
CA TRP A 145 4.43 23.42 13.92
C TRP A 145 3.32 22.41 14.18
N ASP A 146 2.09 22.90 14.32
CA ASP A 146 0.90 22.08 14.45
C ASP A 146 0.41 21.60 13.08
N GLU A 147 -0.74 20.91 13.05
CA GLU A 147 -1.32 20.40 11.81
C GLU A 147 -1.45 21.48 10.73
N ASN A 148 -1.89 22.69 11.08
CA ASN A 148 -2.10 23.77 10.11
C ASN A 148 -0.78 24.29 9.57
N GLU A 149 0.20 24.51 10.45
CA GLU A 149 1.51 24.99 10.04
C GLU A 149 2.27 23.95 9.23
N LEU A 150 2.22 22.67 9.62
CA LEU A 150 2.79 21.58 8.83
C LEU A 150 2.13 21.46 7.46
N ARG A 151 0.80 21.61 7.36
CA ARG A 151 0.10 21.67 6.07
C ARG A 151 0.58 22.85 5.24
N ARG A 152 0.74 24.03 5.85
CA ARG A 152 1.22 25.23 5.17
C ARG A 152 2.63 25.04 4.63
N LEU A 153 3.52 24.47 5.44
CA LEU A 153 4.91 24.16 5.07
C LEU A 153 4.98 23.10 3.98
N LEU A 154 4.20 22.02 4.07
CA LEU A 154 4.11 20.97 3.05
C LEU A 154 3.40 21.43 1.78
N SER A 155 2.59 22.48 1.84
CA SER A 155 2.02 23.11 0.66
C SER A 155 2.94 24.18 0.07
N SER A 156 4.10 24.43 0.70
CA SER A 156 5.05 25.42 0.18
C SER A 156 5.79 24.87 -1.05
N PRO A 157 6.16 25.74 -2.00
CA PRO A 157 6.93 25.32 -3.17
C PRO A 157 8.22 24.58 -2.83
N LYS A 158 8.89 24.98 -1.73
CA LYS A 158 10.11 24.33 -1.24
C LYS A 158 9.90 22.87 -0.85
N ALA A 159 8.71 22.52 -0.39
CA ALA A 159 8.37 21.17 0.06
C ALA A 159 7.57 20.38 -0.99
N ALA A 160 7.46 20.85 -2.23
CA ALA A 160 6.59 20.25 -3.23
C ALA A 160 6.98 18.79 -3.55
N ASP A 161 8.28 18.47 -3.67
CA ASP A 161 8.76 17.09 -3.87
C ASP A 161 8.48 16.21 -2.66
N LEU A 162 8.65 16.75 -1.47
CA LEU A 162 8.35 16.03 -0.23
C LEU A 162 6.85 15.76 -0.09
N ARG A 163 6.03 16.76 -0.40
CA ARG A 163 4.57 16.63 -0.46
C ARG A 163 4.19 15.55 -1.45
N ARG A 164 4.86 15.49 -2.61
CA ARG A 164 4.63 14.44 -3.60
C ARG A 164 5.00 13.06 -3.08
N LEU A 165 6.18 12.94 -2.48
CA LEU A 165 6.71 11.68 -1.95
C LEU A 165 5.84 11.10 -0.83
N TYR A 166 5.33 11.96 0.06
CA TYR A 166 4.58 11.52 1.25
C TYR A 166 3.06 11.61 1.10
N TYR A 167 2.54 12.50 0.25
CA TYR A 167 1.10 12.82 0.22
C TYR A 167 0.49 12.92 -1.18
N HIS A 168 1.27 12.83 -2.28
CA HIS A 168 0.68 12.58 -3.61
C HIS A 168 0.75 11.10 -3.96
N PRO A 169 -0.32 10.54 -4.58
CA PRO A 169 -0.17 9.30 -5.30
C PRO A 169 0.78 9.54 -6.49
N TYR A 170 1.87 8.79 -6.56
CA TYR A 170 2.90 8.88 -7.61
C TYR A 170 2.30 8.90 -9.03
N ARG A 171 2.67 9.88 -9.86
CA ARG A 171 2.82 9.74 -11.33
C ARG A 171 3.78 10.80 -11.89
N GLU A 172 4.69 10.35 -12.77
CA GLU A 172 5.77 11.10 -13.43
C GLU A 172 5.27 12.22 -14.38
N ILE A 173 6.14 13.22 -14.65
CA ILE A 173 5.90 14.63 -15.04
C ILE A 173 6.11 14.88 -16.59
N PRO A 174 6.08 16.11 -17.17
CA PRO A 174 5.00 16.86 -17.88
C PRO A 174 5.34 17.31 -19.34
N ILE A 175 4.56 18.25 -19.93
CA ILE A 175 4.90 19.52 -20.69
C ILE A 175 3.63 19.93 -21.50
N ALA A 176 3.19 21.19 -21.70
CA ALA A 176 3.51 22.57 -21.27
C ALA A 176 2.30 23.50 -21.50
N ASP A 177 2.37 24.69 -20.90
CA ASP A 177 1.48 25.88 -20.92
C ASP A 177 0.82 26.23 -22.28
N ASP A 178 -0.45 26.64 -22.25
CA ASP A 178 -0.80 28.04 -22.56
C ASP A 178 -2.18 28.44 -21.98
N SER A 179 -2.23 29.69 -21.56
CA SER A 179 -3.24 30.42 -20.82
C SER A 179 -4.47 30.81 -21.66
N SER A 180 -5.68 30.52 -21.15
CA SER A 180 -6.85 31.40 -21.27
C SER A 180 -8.00 30.90 -20.40
N SER A 181 -8.37 31.71 -19.42
CA SER A 181 -9.46 31.47 -18.48
C SER A 181 -10.82 31.64 -19.15
N VAL A 182 -11.66 30.60 -19.13
CA VAL A 182 -13.11 30.70 -19.32
C VAL A 182 -13.77 30.01 -18.11
N PRO A 183 -14.72 30.63 -17.39
CA PRO A 183 -15.31 30.03 -16.20
C PRO A 183 -16.23 28.86 -16.62
N TYR A 184 -15.85 27.64 -16.25
CA TYR A 184 -16.62 26.43 -16.53
C TYR A 184 -17.40 26.01 -15.28
N THR A 185 -18.73 26.11 -15.34
CA THR A 185 -19.64 25.45 -14.40
C THR A 185 -19.60 23.95 -14.68
N SER A 186 -18.94 23.18 -13.82
CA SER A 186 -18.88 21.71 -13.93
C SER A 186 -19.98 21.08 -13.08
N THR A 187 -21.09 20.69 -13.69
CA THR A 187 -22.05 19.76 -13.08
C THR A 187 -21.59 18.32 -13.34
N VAL A 188 -20.56 17.88 -12.61
CA VAL A 188 -20.33 16.43 -12.44
C VAL A 188 -21.34 15.95 -11.38
N PRO A 189 -22.22 14.98 -11.66
CA PRO A 189 -23.08 14.42 -10.64
C PRO A 189 -22.19 13.75 -9.57
N VAL A 190 -22.28 14.26 -8.34
CA VAL A 190 -21.66 13.64 -7.16
C VAL A 190 -22.39 12.32 -6.92
N ARG A 191 -21.79 11.19 -7.32
CA ARG A 191 -22.33 9.86 -7.02
C ARG A 191 -21.99 9.50 -5.58
N ALA A 192 -23.01 9.09 -4.81
CA ALA A 192 -22.80 8.63 -3.45
C ALA A 192 -21.95 7.34 -3.45
N PRO A 193 -20.99 7.21 -2.53
CA PRO A 193 -20.19 6.00 -2.41
C PRO A 193 -21.06 4.83 -1.95
N TRP A 194 -20.71 3.62 -2.41
CA TRP A 194 -21.34 2.36 -1.98
C TRP A 194 -20.95 2.02 -0.53
N ARG A 195 -21.93 1.99 0.37
CA ARG A 195 -21.70 1.71 1.80
C ARG A 195 -22.16 0.31 2.20
N GLY A 196 -21.50 -0.26 3.19
CA GLY A 196 -21.93 -1.53 3.79
C GLY A 196 -23.37 -1.43 4.33
N GLY A 197 -24.15 -2.48 4.13
CA GLY A 197 -25.56 -2.55 4.50
C GLY A 197 -26.53 -1.90 3.51
N GLU A 198 -26.05 -1.23 2.46
CA GLU A 198 -26.90 -0.68 1.41
C GLU A 198 -27.31 -1.74 0.38
N GLU A 199 -28.55 -1.62 -0.11
CA GLU A 199 -29.03 -2.36 -1.26
C GLU A 199 -28.69 -1.62 -2.55
N GLN A 200 -28.10 -2.34 -3.51
CA GLN A 200 -27.70 -1.82 -4.81
C GLN A 200 -28.42 -2.59 -5.91
N ARG A 201 -29.26 -1.89 -6.69
CA ARG A 201 -29.98 -2.46 -7.83
C ARG A 201 -29.17 -2.30 -9.11
N LEU A 202 -28.78 -3.42 -9.72
CA LEU A 202 -28.09 -3.48 -11.01
C LEU A 202 -28.97 -4.23 -12.01
N GLY A 203 -29.51 -3.50 -12.99
CA GLY A 203 -30.57 -4.05 -13.85
C GLY A 203 -31.76 -4.49 -13.00
N ASP A 204 -32.21 -5.73 -13.21
CA ASP A 204 -33.30 -6.33 -12.44
C ASP A 204 -32.82 -7.01 -11.14
N GLU A 205 -31.50 -7.17 -10.95
CA GLU A 205 -30.91 -7.88 -9.82
C GLU A 205 -30.63 -6.95 -8.64
N LEU A 206 -30.91 -7.45 -7.42
CA LEU A 206 -30.66 -6.76 -6.16
C LEU A 206 -29.45 -7.33 -5.44
N TYR A 207 -28.55 -6.45 -4.97
CA TYR A 207 -27.33 -6.81 -4.27
C TYR A 207 -27.27 -6.13 -2.90
N LEU A 208 -27.07 -6.89 -1.83
CA LEU A 208 -26.86 -6.35 -0.48
C LEU A 208 -25.35 -6.25 -0.19
N LEU A 209 -24.84 -5.04 0.02
CA LEU A 209 -23.42 -4.80 0.30
C LEU A 209 -23.06 -5.18 1.74
N TYR A 210 -21.89 -5.81 1.94
CA TYR A 210 -21.39 -6.15 3.28
C TYR A 210 -20.58 -5.02 3.90
N ASP A 211 -19.59 -4.53 3.16
CA ASP A 211 -18.64 -3.51 3.59
C ASP A 211 -18.70 -2.31 2.64
N ASP A 212 -18.14 -1.19 3.09
CA ASP A 212 -17.90 -0.04 2.23
C ASP A 212 -17.05 -0.45 1.03
N ALA A 213 -17.49 -0.04 -0.16
CA ALA A 213 -16.76 -0.35 -1.36
C ALA A 213 -15.41 0.38 -1.36
N SER A 214 -14.37 -0.35 -1.75
CA SER A 214 -13.07 0.26 -2.01
C SER A 214 -13.12 0.96 -3.36
N GLU A 215 -13.02 2.29 -3.37
CA GLU A 215 -12.97 3.10 -4.58
C GLU A 215 -11.55 3.62 -4.84
N THR A 216 -11.08 3.45 -6.07
CA THR A 216 -9.84 4.04 -6.57
C THR A 216 -10.14 4.90 -7.78
N THR A 217 -9.94 6.21 -7.65
CA THR A 217 -10.21 7.16 -8.73
C THR A 217 -8.94 7.50 -9.47
N ASP A 218 -9.02 7.56 -10.80
CA ASP A 218 -7.93 8.06 -11.63
C ASP A 218 -7.52 9.48 -11.19
N PRO A 219 -6.22 9.82 -11.13
CA PRO A 219 -5.78 11.17 -10.78
C PRO A 219 -6.39 12.27 -11.66
N GLY A 220 -6.61 11.98 -12.96
CA GLY A 220 -7.26 12.88 -13.90
C GLY A 220 -8.79 12.92 -13.77
N ARG A 221 -9.36 12.17 -12.83
CA ARG A 221 -10.79 12.00 -12.58
C ARG A 221 -11.57 11.65 -13.86
N SER A 222 -10.95 10.88 -14.74
CA SER A 222 -11.55 10.39 -15.98
C SER A 222 -12.40 9.14 -15.74
N TRP A 223 -12.04 8.35 -14.74
CA TRP A 223 -12.78 7.16 -14.31
C TRP A 223 -12.55 6.88 -12.81
N SER A 224 -13.42 6.07 -12.20
CA SER A 224 -13.18 5.46 -10.89
C SER A 224 -13.47 3.96 -10.90
N TRP A 225 -12.73 3.24 -10.06
CA TRP A 225 -12.79 1.79 -9.93
C TRP A 225 -13.30 1.42 -8.55
N LEU A 226 -14.48 0.81 -8.48
CA LEU A 226 -15.07 0.30 -7.25
C LEU A 226 -14.95 -1.22 -7.14
N VAL A 227 -14.66 -1.68 -5.94
CA VAL A 227 -14.73 -3.10 -5.58
C VAL A 227 -15.54 -3.27 -4.31
N ALA A 228 -16.51 -4.18 -4.34
CA ALA A 228 -17.34 -4.50 -3.19
C ALA A 228 -17.62 -6.01 -3.08
N THR A 229 -17.97 -6.44 -1.87
CA THR A 229 -18.51 -7.77 -1.57
C THR A 229 -20.00 -7.62 -1.28
N ALA A 230 -20.82 -8.49 -1.88
CA ALA A 230 -22.27 -8.43 -1.72
C ALA A 230 -22.88 -9.83 -1.74
N ASP A 231 -24.13 -9.96 -1.28
CA ASP A 231 -24.99 -11.09 -1.65
C ASP A 231 -25.95 -10.65 -2.75
N ARG A 232 -26.05 -11.45 -3.82
CA ARG A 232 -27.12 -11.30 -4.81
C ARG A 232 -28.40 -11.88 -4.20
N VAL A 233 -29.40 -11.04 -3.94
CA VAL A 233 -30.62 -11.42 -3.21
C VAL A 233 -31.63 -12.16 -4.10
N GLU A 234 -31.69 -11.81 -5.39
CA GLU A 234 -32.60 -12.40 -6.38
C GLU A 234 -31.79 -12.88 -7.61
N PRO A 235 -32.06 -14.05 -8.22
CA PRO A 235 -33.09 -15.04 -7.86
C PRO A 235 -32.65 -16.06 -6.78
N THR A 236 -31.36 -16.14 -6.46
CA THR A 236 -30.81 -17.04 -5.43
C THR A 236 -29.71 -16.34 -4.65
N SER A 237 -29.74 -16.47 -3.32
CA SER A 237 -28.71 -15.91 -2.44
C SER A 237 -27.33 -16.49 -2.79
N GLU A 238 -26.46 -15.62 -3.30
CA GLU A 238 -25.12 -15.99 -3.73
C GLU A 238 -24.13 -14.90 -3.36
N ARG A 239 -23.03 -15.28 -2.70
CA ARG A 239 -21.95 -14.35 -2.36
C ARG A 239 -21.19 -13.97 -3.63
N VAL A 240 -21.11 -12.68 -3.89
CA VAL A 240 -20.50 -12.12 -5.10
C VAL A 240 -19.44 -11.08 -4.78
N ARG A 241 -18.56 -10.91 -5.77
CA ARG A 241 -17.62 -9.80 -5.85
C ARG A 241 -18.03 -8.90 -7.01
N LEU A 242 -18.28 -7.63 -6.70
CA LEU A 242 -18.63 -6.59 -7.63
C LEU A 242 -17.38 -5.80 -7.99
N ARG A 243 -17.09 -5.68 -9.29
CA ARG A 243 -16.00 -4.86 -9.83
C ARG A 243 -16.59 -3.88 -10.83
N ARG A 244 -16.61 -2.60 -10.48
CA ARG A 244 -17.24 -1.55 -11.27
C ARG A 244 -16.22 -0.54 -11.77
N LEU A 245 -16.27 -0.26 -13.05
CA LEU A 245 -15.70 0.94 -13.64
C LEU A 245 -16.78 2.00 -13.80
N CYS A 246 -16.55 3.19 -13.25
CA CYS A 246 -17.33 4.39 -13.51
C CYS A 246 -16.55 5.29 -14.47
N LEU A 247 -17.15 5.66 -15.59
CA LEU A 247 -16.61 6.64 -16.54
C LEU A 247 -17.09 8.02 -16.11
N LEU A 248 -16.15 8.90 -15.75
CA LEU A 248 -16.45 10.26 -15.29
C LEU A 248 -16.24 11.28 -16.41
N ARG A 249 -15.37 10.96 -17.39
CA ARG A 249 -15.09 11.77 -18.57
C ARG A 249 -14.87 10.86 -19.77
N ASP A 250 -15.30 11.31 -20.94
CA ASP A 250 -14.99 10.65 -22.20
C ASP A 250 -13.55 10.93 -22.59
N THR A 251 -12.69 9.91 -22.48
CA THR A 251 -11.26 9.97 -22.80
C THR A 251 -10.86 8.64 -23.47
N PRO A 252 -9.82 8.64 -24.34
CA PRO A 252 -9.31 7.40 -24.93
C PRO A 252 -8.93 6.36 -23.87
N GLU A 253 -8.33 6.79 -22.76
CA GLU A 253 -7.92 5.92 -21.66
C GLU A 253 -9.11 5.31 -20.92
N ALA A 254 -10.17 6.09 -20.68
CA ALA A 254 -11.39 5.60 -20.05
C ALA A 254 -12.12 4.62 -20.98
N THR A 255 -12.09 4.87 -22.30
CA THR A 255 -12.62 3.96 -23.32
C THR A 255 -11.83 2.65 -23.38
N GLU A 256 -10.50 2.71 -23.41
CA GLU A 256 -9.63 1.53 -23.36
C GLU A 256 -9.88 0.72 -22.09
N LEU A 257 -10.02 1.38 -20.94
CA LEU A 257 -10.30 0.70 -19.68
C LEU A 257 -11.70 0.06 -19.66
N ALA A 258 -12.72 0.71 -20.25
CA ALA A 258 -14.04 0.10 -20.40
C ALA A 258 -14.00 -1.14 -21.30
N GLN A 259 -13.25 -1.09 -22.41
CA GLN A 259 -13.00 -2.26 -23.27
C GLN A 259 -12.26 -3.37 -22.51
N ALA A 260 -11.27 -3.00 -21.69
CA ALA A 260 -10.53 -3.94 -20.86
C ALA A 260 -11.43 -4.64 -19.84
N VAL A 261 -12.37 -3.94 -19.20
CA VAL A 261 -13.36 -4.55 -18.27
C VAL A 261 -14.32 -5.49 -19.00
N ARG A 262 -14.74 -5.15 -20.23
CA ARG A 262 -15.52 -6.08 -21.06
C ARG A 262 -14.70 -7.32 -21.44
N ALA A 263 -13.43 -7.13 -21.76
CA ALA A 263 -12.51 -8.23 -22.01
C ALA A 263 -12.31 -9.11 -20.75
N GLN A 264 -12.31 -8.54 -19.54
CA GLN A 264 -12.32 -9.30 -18.29
C GLN A 264 -13.56 -10.20 -18.18
N ALA A 265 -14.74 -9.67 -18.45
CA ALA A 265 -15.97 -10.46 -18.44
C ALA A 265 -15.95 -11.56 -19.51
N ALA A 266 -15.51 -11.25 -20.73
CA ALA A 266 -15.37 -12.23 -21.80
C ALA A 266 -14.37 -13.35 -21.42
N LEU A 267 -13.27 -13.00 -20.76
CA LEU A 267 -12.28 -13.95 -20.26
C LEU A 267 -12.86 -14.89 -19.18
N LEU A 268 -13.63 -14.35 -18.23
CA LEU A 268 -14.32 -15.16 -17.22
C LEU A 268 -15.36 -16.09 -17.85
N SER A 269 -16.11 -15.59 -18.84
CA SER A 269 -17.08 -16.39 -19.59
C SER A 269 -16.39 -17.54 -20.33
N ALA A 270 -15.28 -17.27 -21.03
CA ALA A 270 -14.51 -18.27 -21.76
C ALA A 270 -13.72 -19.25 -20.85
N ALA A 271 -13.58 -18.92 -19.57
CA ALA A 271 -12.96 -19.76 -18.56
C ALA A 271 -13.99 -20.40 -17.60
N ALA A 272 -15.28 -20.30 -17.91
CA ALA A 272 -16.32 -20.88 -17.08
C ALA A 272 -16.12 -22.39 -16.90
N GLY A 273 -16.15 -22.84 -15.64
CA GLY A 273 -15.94 -24.25 -15.27
C GLY A 273 -14.48 -24.67 -15.11
N GLU A 274 -13.51 -23.81 -15.43
CA GLU A 274 -12.10 -24.08 -15.18
C GLU A 274 -11.81 -24.05 -13.67
N ALA A 275 -11.06 -25.05 -13.19
CA ALA A 275 -10.80 -25.20 -11.76
C ALA A 275 -9.99 -24.03 -11.18
N GLY A 276 -10.47 -23.50 -10.06
CA GLY A 276 -9.79 -22.44 -9.31
C GLY A 276 -10.02 -21.02 -9.85
N LEU A 277 -10.71 -20.84 -10.97
CA LEU A 277 -11.12 -19.52 -11.47
C LEU A 277 -12.53 -19.15 -10.98
N PRO A 278 -12.80 -17.86 -10.70
CA PRO A 278 -14.12 -17.41 -10.30
C PRO A 278 -15.12 -17.50 -11.46
N LEU A 279 -16.38 -17.76 -11.15
CA LEU A 279 -17.45 -17.83 -12.16
C LEU A 279 -18.02 -16.43 -12.43
N LEU A 280 -18.20 -16.07 -13.70
CA LEU A 280 -18.98 -14.89 -14.09
C LEU A 280 -20.47 -15.14 -13.81
N LEU A 281 -21.11 -14.23 -13.07
CA LEU A 281 -22.54 -14.29 -12.78
C LEU A 281 -23.35 -13.26 -13.56
N GLY A 282 -22.72 -12.13 -13.92
CA GLY A 282 -23.39 -11.08 -14.68
C GLY A 282 -22.46 -9.95 -15.07
N VAL A 283 -22.92 -9.18 -16.06
CA VAL A 283 -22.31 -7.91 -16.47
C VAL A 283 -23.42 -6.89 -16.59
N HIS A 284 -23.27 -5.76 -15.90
CA HIS A 284 -24.23 -4.67 -15.90
C HIS A 284 -23.61 -3.45 -16.54
N GLU A 285 -24.13 -3.06 -17.70
CA GLU A 285 -23.65 -1.90 -18.46
C GLU A 285 -24.66 -0.76 -18.44
N ARG A 286 -24.14 0.45 -18.25
CA ARG A 286 -24.83 1.73 -18.44
C ARG A 286 -23.88 2.64 -19.24
N PRO A 287 -24.35 3.76 -19.82
CA PRO A 287 -23.49 4.65 -20.60
C PRO A 287 -22.20 5.07 -19.90
N ASP A 288 -22.23 5.19 -18.57
CA ASP A 288 -21.10 5.63 -17.75
C ASP A 288 -20.62 4.60 -16.71
N THR A 289 -21.09 3.36 -16.76
CA THR A 289 -20.60 2.31 -15.87
C THR A 289 -20.56 0.94 -16.52
N VAL A 290 -19.51 0.18 -16.23
CA VAL A 290 -19.43 -1.26 -16.50
C VAL A 290 -19.18 -1.99 -15.19
N THR A 291 -20.11 -2.86 -14.76
CA THR A 291 -19.96 -3.66 -13.54
C THR A 291 -19.88 -5.14 -13.88
N VAL A 292 -18.79 -5.79 -13.50
CA VAL A 292 -18.60 -7.24 -13.60
C VAL A 292 -18.93 -7.88 -12.26
N VAL A 293 -19.81 -8.87 -12.28
CA VAL A 293 -20.25 -9.63 -11.11
C VAL A 293 -19.71 -11.05 -11.22
N SER A 294 -18.92 -11.46 -10.24
CA SER A 294 -18.35 -12.80 -10.18
C SER A 294 -18.66 -13.47 -8.85
N ARG A 295 -18.75 -14.79 -8.85
CA ARG A 295 -18.92 -15.58 -7.61
C ARG A 295 -17.71 -15.36 -6.71
N LEU A 296 -17.97 -15.00 -5.46
CA LEU A 296 -16.94 -14.97 -4.43
C LEU A 296 -16.88 -16.36 -3.75
N PRO A 297 -15.76 -17.10 -3.84
CA PRO A 297 -15.62 -18.36 -3.11
C PRO A 297 -15.85 -18.18 -1.61
N LEU A 298 -16.52 -19.16 -1.01
CA LEU A 298 -16.74 -19.22 0.44
C LEU A 298 -15.61 -19.99 1.11
N GLY A 299 -14.92 -19.34 2.02
CA GLY A 299 -13.83 -19.93 2.80
C GLY A 299 -12.88 -18.86 3.33
N PRO A 300 -11.96 -19.25 4.22
CA PRO A 300 -10.90 -18.37 4.65
C PRO A 300 -9.90 -18.10 3.52
N THR A 301 -9.27 -16.93 3.53
CA THR A 301 -8.19 -16.60 2.58
C THR A 301 -6.92 -17.39 2.90
N TRP A 302 -5.97 -17.40 1.97
CA TRP A 302 -4.62 -17.92 2.24
C TRP A 302 -3.98 -17.22 3.44
N HIS A 303 -4.24 -15.90 3.61
CA HIS A 303 -3.78 -15.14 4.77
C HIS A 303 -4.33 -15.72 6.08
N GLU A 304 -5.62 -16.01 6.14
CA GLU A 304 -6.27 -16.52 7.35
C GLU A 304 -5.90 -17.98 7.65
N VAL A 305 -5.66 -18.79 6.61
CA VAL A 305 -5.31 -20.21 6.78
C VAL A 305 -3.85 -20.43 7.12
N PHE A 306 -2.96 -19.76 6.39
CA PHE A 306 -1.53 -19.96 6.52
C PHE A 306 -0.88 -18.77 7.20
N GLY A 307 -1.16 -17.56 6.70
CA GLY A 307 -0.62 -16.28 7.17
C GLY A 307 0.90 -16.21 7.14
N PRO A 308 1.54 -15.09 6.74
CA PRO A 308 2.91 -14.89 7.18
C PRO A 308 2.88 -14.67 8.70
N GLY A 309 3.28 -15.68 9.47
CA GLY A 309 3.52 -15.55 10.90
C GLY A 309 4.87 -14.86 11.16
N ASN A 310 5.16 -14.50 12.42
CA ASN A 310 6.47 -13.96 12.80
C ASN A 310 7.55 -15.05 12.94
N SER A 311 7.27 -16.29 12.55
CA SER A 311 8.16 -17.43 12.71
C SER A 311 8.00 -18.40 11.54
N PRO A 312 9.08 -19.13 11.16
CA PRO A 312 9.00 -20.17 10.14
C PRO A 312 7.95 -21.22 10.48
N LEU A 313 7.28 -21.75 9.45
CA LEU A 313 6.26 -22.78 9.61
C LEU A 313 6.86 -24.12 10.01
N ASP A 314 6.07 -24.96 10.68
CA ASP A 314 6.41 -26.38 10.84
C ASP A 314 6.39 -27.12 9.48
N ARG A 315 7.03 -28.29 9.43
CA ARG A 315 7.17 -29.07 8.18
C ARG A 315 5.83 -29.49 7.57
N LEU A 316 4.81 -29.79 8.38
CA LEU A 316 3.52 -30.24 7.87
C LEU A 316 2.76 -29.07 7.23
N THR A 317 2.73 -27.93 7.91
CA THR A 317 2.11 -26.71 7.37
C THR A 317 2.85 -26.21 6.14
N ALA A 318 4.18 -26.27 6.14
CA ALA A 318 5.00 -25.97 4.96
C ALA A 318 4.65 -26.89 3.77
N ALA A 319 4.46 -28.20 3.99
CA ALA A 319 4.02 -29.10 2.92
C ALA A 319 2.63 -28.73 2.38
N ALA A 320 1.69 -28.31 3.24
CA ALA A 320 0.37 -27.84 2.81
C ALA A 320 0.46 -26.56 1.97
N VAL A 321 1.33 -25.62 2.35
CA VAL A 321 1.63 -24.40 1.57
C VAL A 321 2.18 -24.75 0.18
N LEU A 322 3.12 -25.70 0.10
CA LEU A 322 3.66 -26.14 -1.19
C LEU A 322 2.61 -26.82 -2.07
N ASP A 323 1.69 -27.59 -1.49
CA ASP A 323 0.58 -28.19 -2.24
C ASP A 323 -0.37 -27.12 -2.80
N ALA A 324 -0.78 -26.17 -1.97
CA ALA A 324 -1.66 -25.09 -2.37
C ALA A 324 -1.01 -24.19 -3.44
N ALA A 325 0.26 -23.81 -3.27
CA ALA A 325 0.99 -23.03 -4.28
C ALA A 325 1.10 -23.80 -5.61
N ALA A 326 1.31 -25.12 -5.57
CA ALA A 326 1.37 -25.94 -6.78
C ALA A 326 0.03 -26.01 -7.53
N ARG A 327 -1.10 -26.13 -6.82
CA ARG A 327 -2.43 -26.11 -7.42
C ARG A 327 -2.77 -24.72 -7.97
N LEU A 328 -2.37 -23.66 -7.28
CA LEU A 328 -2.48 -22.29 -7.79
C LEU A 328 -1.72 -22.10 -9.12
N CYS A 329 -0.53 -22.70 -9.26
CA CYS A 329 0.19 -22.71 -10.54
C CYS A 329 -0.62 -23.34 -11.68
N ASP A 330 -1.45 -24.35 -11.41
CA ASP A 330 -2.31 -24.97 -12.44
C ASP A 330 -3.42 -24.02 -12.88
N THR A 331 -4.08 -23.34 -11.93
CA THR A 331 -5.08 -22.31 -12.21
C THR A 331 -4.48 -21.16 -13.02
N LEU A 332 -3.28 -20.71 -12.68
CA LEU A 332 -2.59 -19.64 -13.41
C LEU A 332 -2.13 -20.09 -14.80
N ASP A 333 -1.72 -21.34 -14.99
CA ASP A 333 -1.40 -21.87 -16.32
C ASP A 333 -2.62 -21.79 -17.26
N THR A 334 -3.83 -22.02 -16.75
CA THR A 334 -5.08 -21.86 -17.52
C THR A 334 -5.28 -20.43 -18.02
N LEU A 335 -4.90 -19.43 -17.23
CA LEU A 335 -4.91 -18.02 -17.61
C LEU A 335 -3.79 -17.71 -18.61
N HIS A 336 -2.59 -18.23 -18.37
CA HIS A 336 -1.39 -18.02 -19.21
C HIS A 336 -1.56 -18.61 -20.61
N ARG A 337 -2.19 -19.78 -20.74
CA ARG A 337 -2.53 -20.39 -22.05
C ARG A 337 -3.48 -19.52 -22.87
N ARG A 338 -4.28 -18.67 -22.22
CA ARG A 338 -5.15 -17.67 -22.84
C ARG A 338 -4.44 -16.31 -23.05
N ARG A 339 -3.11 -16.26 -22.89
CA ARG A 339 -2.25 -15.06 -23.03
C ARG A 339 -2.59 -13.93 -22.05
N HIS A 340 -3.13 -14.29 -20.88
CA HIS A 340 -3.36 -13.35 -19.79
C HIS A 340 -2.54 -13.74 -18.57
N ALA A 341 -2.21 -12.75 -17.74
CA ALA A 341 -1.61 -12.93 -16.43
C ALA A 341 -2.52 -12.28 -15.39
N HIS A 342 -2.54 -12.83 -14.18
CA HIS A 342 -3.36 -12.33 -13.09
C HIS A 342 -2.83 -10.98 -12.58
N ARG A 343 -1.50 -10.86 -12.44
CA ARG A 343 -0.71 -9.69 -12.02
C ARG A 343 -1.03 -9.08 -10.65
N ALA A 344 -2.07 -9.56 -9.97
CA ALA A 344 -2.54 -9.04 -8.69
C ALA A 344 -2.60 -10.08 -7.56
N LEU A 345 -1.68 -11.04 -7.54
CA LEU A 345 -1.67 -12.09 -6.53
C LEU A 345 -1.16 -11.56 -5.17
N SER A 346 -1.91 -11.88 -4.12
CA SER A 346 -1.58 -11.68 -2.72
C SER A 346 -2.27 -12.77 -1.89
N PRO A 347 -1.95 -12.94 -0.60
CA PRO A 347 -2.67 -13.88 0.26
C PRO A 347 -4.20 -13.69 0.23
N ASP A 348 -4.68 -12.44 0.21
CA ASP A 348 -6.12 -12.14 0.20
C ASP A 348 -6.80 -12.35 -1.16
N ALA A 349 -6.02 -12.54 -2.23
CA ALA A 349 -6.54 -12.86 -3.55
C ALA A 349 -6.90 -14.34 -3.72
N ILE A 350 -6.55 -15.19 -2.75
CA ILE A 350 -6.71 -16.66 -2.82
C ILE A 350 -7.57 -17.11 -1.65
N VAL A 351 -8.68 -17.79 -1.95
CA VAL A 351 -9.60 -18.37 -0.97
C VAL A 351 -9.38 -19.88 -0.92
N MET A 352 -9.28 -20.42 0.29
CA MET A 352 -9.08 -21.84 0.53
C MET A 352 -10.45 -22.51 0.70
N VAL A 353 -10.88 -23.27 -0.31
CA VAL A 353 -12.24 -23.80 -0.38
C VAL A 353 -12.29 -25.27 0.05
N GLY A 354 -13.36 -25.62 0.76
CA GLY A 354 -13.67 -26.99 1.16
C GLY A 354 -12.69 -27.59 2.17
N ARG A 355 -12.91 -28.86 2.52
CA ARG A 355 -12.08 -29.58 3.50
C ARG A 355 -10.66 -29.83 3.01
N SER A 356 -10.51 -30.00 1.70
CA SER A 356 -9.21 -30.20 1.04
C SER A 356 -8.37 -28.93 0.97
N ARG A 357 -8.95 -27.76 1.30
CA ARG A 357 -8.32 -26.44 1.18
C ARG A 357 -7.78 -26.23 -0.24
N ASP A 358 -8.64 -26.41 -1.23
CA ASP A 358 -8.27 -26.16 -2.62
C ASP A 358 -8.19 -24.64 -2.84
N PRO A 359 -7.08 -24.11 -3.41
CA PRO A 359 -6.94 -22.68 -3.65
C PRO A 359 -7.82 -22.25 -4.82
N MET A 360 -8.64 -21.23 -4.60
CA MET A 360 -9.47 -20.61 -5.62
C MET A 360 -9.19 -19.11 -5.66
N LEU A 361 -9.01 -18.57 -6.86
CA LEU A 361 -8.82 -17.15 -7.04
C LEU A 361 -10.13 -16.39 -6.76
N ARG A 362 -10.03 -15.35 -5.95
CA ARG A 362 -11.14 -14.48 -5.56
C ARG A 362 -11.69 -13.67 -6.74
N ASP A 363 -10.79 -13.26 -7.63
CA ASP A 363 -11.06 -12.54 -8.86
C ASP A 363 -9.96 -12.89 -9.89
N ILE A 364 -10.05 -12.38 -11.12
CA ILE A 364 -8.99 -12.56 -12.15
C ILE A 364 -7.88 -11.49 -12.07
N GLY A 365 -7.80 -10.75 -10.97
CA GLY A 365 -6.80 -9.73 -10.74
C GLY A 365 -6.91 -8.59 -11.75
N LEU A 366 -5.80 -8.30 -12.41
CA LEU A 366 -5.67 -7.29 -13.44
C LEU A 366 -5.54 -7.92 -14.84
N ALA A 367 -5.95 -9.18 -15.00
CA ALA A 367 -6.03 -9.82 -16.31
C ALA A 367 -6.85 -8.95 -17.26
N ALA A 368 -6.42 -8.81 -18.51
CA ALA A 368 -7.02 -7.93 -19.52
C ALA A 368 -7.03 -6.42 -19.23
N ILE A 369 -6.62 -5.97 -18.03
CA ILE A 369 -6.41 -4.54 -17.73
C ILE A 369 -5.04 -4.12 -18.27
N PRO A 370 -4.89 -2.91 -18.86
CA PRO A 370 -3.59 -2.39 -19.25
C PRO A 370 -2.61 -2.34 -18.07
N ALA A 371 -1.36 -2.75 -18.30
CA ALA A 371 -0.35 -2.79 -17.25
C ALA A 371 -0.02 -1.38 -16.76
N ARG A 372 0.04 -1.19 -15.44
CA ARG A 372 0.43 0.09 -14.81
C ARG A 372 1.57 -0.11 -13.83
N GLN A 373 2.34 0.94 -13.56
CA GLN A 373 3.35 0.88 -12.51
C GLN A 373 2.66 0.84 -11.13
N GLY A 374 3.13 -0.02 -10.24
CA GLY A 374 2.69 -0.09 -8.84
C GLY A 374 1.40 -0.89 -8.58
N GLU A 375 0.98 -1.78 -9.49
CA GLU A 375 -0.30 -2.53 -9.45
C GLU A 375 -0.64 -3.29 -8.14
N VAL A 376 0.34 -3.65 -7.32
CA VAL A 376 0.16 -4.48 -6.11
C VAL A 376 0.97 -3.97 -4.91
N PRO A 377 0.65 -4.39 -3.67
CA PRO A 377 1.46 -4.09 -2.49
C PRO A 377 2.93 -4.46 -2.69
N ALA A 378 3.84 -3.67 -2.10
CA ALA A 378 5.28 -3.81 -2.31
C ALA A 378 5.83 -5.23 -2.01
N ALA A 379 5.27 -5.92 -1.03
CA ALA A 379 5.73 -7.25 -0.60
C ALA A 379 5.64 -8.34 -1.68
N TYR A 380 4.68 -8.24 -2.60
CA TYR A 380 4.47 -9.21 -3.68
C TYR A 380 4.75 -8.61 -5.06
N ARG A 381 5.11 -7.33 -5.13
CA ARG A 381 5.33 -6.62 -6.39
C ARG A 381 6.53 -7.17 -7.12
N ALA A 382 6.33 -7.64 -8.34
CA ALA A 382 7.45 -8.01 -9.19
C ALA A 382 8.21 -6.75 -9.67
N PRO A 383 9.52 -6.81 -9.89
CA PRO A 383 10.32 -5.63 -10.28
C PRO A 383 9.84 -4.93 -11.56
N GLU A 384 9.37 -5.70 -12.54
CA GLU A 384 8.76 -5.18 -13.77
C GLU A 384 7.46 -4.40 -13.55
N GLN A 385 6.77 -4.64 -12.42
CA GLN A 385 5.60 -3.85 -12.03
C GLN A 385 5.99 -2.59 -11.26
N ALA A 386 7.21 -2.54 -10.70
CA ALA A 386 7.70 -1.40 -9.92
C ALA A 386 8.37 -0.34 -10.81
N ARG A 387 9.15 -0.78 -11.79
CA ARG A 387 9.90 0.08 -12.71
C ARG A 387 9.40 -0.18 -14.12
N GLY A 388 8.65 0.76 -14.70
CA GLY A 388 8.45 0.76 -16.15
C GLY A 388 9.73 1.28 -16.78
N GLY A 389 10.33 0.51 -17.70
CA GLY A 389 11.53 0.95 -18.40
C GLY A 389 11.79 0.13 -19.66
N PRO A 390 12.44 0.70 -20.69
CA PRO A 390 12.61 0.07 -22.01
C PRO A 390 13.40 -1.26 -21.97
N HIS A 391 14.13 -1.54 -20.89
CA HIS A 391 14.92 -2.76 -20.71
C HIS A 391 14.24 -3.82 -19.83
N LEU A 392 13.08 -3.53 -19.25
CA LEU A 392 12.32 -4.48 -18.43
C LEU A 392 11.17 -5.06 -19.24
N SER A 393 10.98 -6.39 -19.15
CA SER A 393 9.85 -7.06 -19.78
C SER A 393 8.54 -6.53 -19.21
N ALA A 394 7.56 -6.23 -20.06
CA ALA A 394 6.24 -5.80 -19.60
C ALA A 394 5.60 -6.85 -18.68
N PRO A 395 4.82 -6.44 -17.66
CA PRO A 395 4.14 -7.37 -16.76
C PRO A 395 3.34 -8.46 -17.51
N GLY A 396 3.55 -9.73 -17.15
CA GLY A 396 3.02 -10.89 -17.87
C GLY A 396 3.13 -12.19 -17.08
N PRO A 397 3.11 -13.38 -17.74
CA PRO A 397 3.16 -14.67 -17.06
C PRO A 397 4.31 -14.86 -16.05
N HIS A 398 5.47 -14.25 -16.31
CA HIS A 398 6.61 -14.26 -15.39
C HIS A 398 6.37 -13.44 -14.12
N THR A 399 5.46 -12.46 -14.17
CA THR A 399 5.04 -11.67 -13.01
C THR A 399 4.24 -12.53 -12.04
N ASP A 400 3.28 -13.32 -12.54
CA ASP A 400 2.54 -14.27 -11.71
C ASP A 400 3.46 -15.31 -11.07
N LEU A 401 4.47 -15.79 -11.81
CA LEU A 401 5.47 -16.71 -11.30
C LEU A 401 6.22 -16.11 -10.10
N TYR A 402 6.69 -14.86 -10.22
CA TYR A 402 7.33 -14.16 -9.12
C TYR A 402 6.37 -14.03 -7.93
N GLN A 403 5.11 -13.64 -8.18
CA GLN A 403 4.13 -13.42 -7.12
C GLN A 403 3.79 -14.72 -6.36
N VAL A 404 3.69 -15.86 -7.04
CA VAL A 404 3.51 -17.17 -6.38
C VAL A 404 4.73 -17.54 -5.55
N ALA A 405 5.95 -17.30 -6.06
CA ALA A 405 7.17 -17.55 -5.30
C ALA A 405 7.28 -16.63 -4.08
N ALA A 406 6.94 -15.35 -4.22
CA ALA A 406 6.91 -14.38 -3.13
C ALA A 406 5.89 -14.76 -2.06
N LEU A 407 4.69 -15.19 -2.47
CA LEU A 407 3.65 -15.71 -1.59
C LEU A 407 4.14 -16.92 -0.80
N ALA A 408 4.68 -17.93 -1.49
CA ALA A 408 5.17 -19.16 -0.86
C ALA A 408 6.34 -18.86 0.09
N TYR A 409 7.32 -18.07 -0.37
CA TYR A 409 8.48 -17.68 0.43
C TYR A 409 8.07 -16.94 1.71
N HIS A 410 7.21 -15.93 1.59
CA HIS A 410 6.75 -15.14 2.72
C HIS A 410 5.97 -15.98 3.73
N THR A 411 5.11 -16.87 3.24
CA THR A 411 4.34 -17.78 4.09
C THR A 411 5.25 -18.77 4.82
N LEU A 412 6.27 -19.32 4.15
CA LEU A 412 7.18 -20.31 4.74
C LEU A 412 8.15 -19.70 5.76
N THR A 413 8.60 -18.47 5.54
CA THR A 413 9.68 -17.85 6.32
C THR A 413 9.21 -16.79 7.31
N GLY A 414 7.98 -16.29 7.15
CA GLY A 414 7.47 -15.13 7.89
C GLY A 414 8.03 -13.78 7.42
N HIS A 415 8.91 -13.76 6.42
CA HIS A 415 9.56 -12.55 5.93
C HIS A 415 9.26 -12.32 4.46
N SER A 416 8.89 -11.09 4.09
CA SER A 416 8.70 -10.74 2.67
C SER A 416 10.02 -10.85 1.91
N PRO A 417 10.00 -11.28 0.64
CA PRO A 417 11.22 -11.36 -0.16
C PRO A 417 11.86 -9.98 -0.33
N SER A 418 13.17 -9.90 -0.13
CA SER A 418 13.96 -8.68 -0.32
C SER A 418 14.45 -8.58 -1.77
N PRO A 419 14.37 -7.38 -2.40
CA PRO A 419 14.93 -7.16 -3.73
C PRO A 419 16.46 -7.29 -3.81
N MET A 420 17.17 -7.15 -2.68
CA MET A 420 18.64 -7.26 -2.66
C MET A 420 19.09 -8.71 -2.51
N ALA A 421 18.61 -9.38 -1.46
CA ALA A 421 18.90 -10.78 -1.19
C ALA A 421 17.88 -11.32 -0.18
N SER A 422 17.21 -12.41 -0.55
CA SER A 422 16.34 -13.16 0.37
C SER A 422 17.13 -14.34 0.94
N PRO A 423 17.18 -14.53 2.28
CA PRO A 423 17.76 -15.73 2.86
C PRO A 423 17.13 -17.01 2.30
N PRO A 424 17.87 -18.13 2.22
CA PRO A 424 17.29 -19.37 1.74
C PRO A 424 16.25 -19.90 2.75
N VAL A 425 15.17 -20.51 2.26
CA VAL A 425 14.07 -21.02 3.11
C VAL A 425 14.58 -22.04 4.13
N ARG A 426 15.57 -22.86 3.74
CA ARG A 426 16.20 -23.85 4.63
C ARG A 426 16.88 -23.26 5.87
N ALA A 427 17.18 -21.95 5.88
CA ALA A 427 17.71 -21.27 7.06
C ALA A 427 16.67 -21.18 8.20
N GLY A 428 15.39 -21.00 7.85
CA GLY A 428 14.28 -20.98 8.81
C GLY A 428 13.58 -22.33 8.97
N LEU A 429 13.69 -23.21 7.98
CA LEU A 429 13.02 -24.51 7.95
C LEU A 429 14.00 -25.67 7.70
N PRO A 430 14.62 -26.22 8.76
CA PRO A 430 15.56 -27.33 8.63
C PRO A 430 14.94 -28.56 7.95
N GLY A 431 15.61 -29.07 6.92
CA GLY A 431 15.12 -30.17 6.08
C GLY A 431 14.27 -29.72 4.88
N PHE A 432 14.17 -28.42 4.62
CA PHE A 432 13.64 -27.92 3.36
C PHE A 432 14.52 -28.36 2.17
N PRO A 433 13.95 -28.91 1.07
CA PRO A 433 14.72 -29.42 -0.05
C PRO A 433 15.59 -28.36 -0.74
N ALA A 434 16.88 -28.64 -0.90
CA ALA A 434 17.85 -27.70 -1.49
C ALA A 434 17.45 -27.29 -2.92
N ASP A 435 17.06 -28.26 -3.75
CA ASP A 435 16.62 -28.02 -5.13
C ASP A 435 15.40 -27.08 -5.21
N LEU A 436 14.46 -27.20 -4.26
CA LEU A 436 13.29 -26.32 -4.22
C LEU A 436 13.66 -24.91 -3.77
N ASP A 437 14.56 -24.79 -2.79
CA ASP A 437 15.09 -23.51 -2.32
C ASP A 437 15.74 -22.73 -3.48
N ASP A 438 16.57 -23.40 -4.28
CA ASP A 438 17.24 -22.82 -5.45
C ASP A 438 16.23 -22.45 -6.57
N VAL A 439 15.14 -23.20 -6.70
CA VAL A 439 14.04 -22.83 -7.62
C VAL A 439 13.29 -21.59 -7.14
N LEU A 440 12.99 -21.49 -5.83
CA LEU A 440 12.32 -20.31 -5.26
C LEU A 440 13.20 -19.07 -5.38
N ALA A 441 14.50 -19.19 -5.11
CA ALA A 441 15.46 -18.10 -5.28
C ALA A 441 15.49 -17.58 -6.73
N ARG A 442 15.54 -18.47 -7.73
CA ARG A 442 15.46 -18.07 -9.15
C ARG A 442 14.10 -17.51 -9.53
N ALA A 443 13.01 -18.02 -8.96
CA ALA A 443 11.67 -17.49 -9.21
C ALA A 443 11.50 -16.05 -8.69
N LEU A 444 12.24 -15.68 -7.65
CA LEU A 444 12.33 -14.34 -7.07
C LEU A 444 13.40 -13.44 -7.73
N ASP A 445 14.03 -13.88 -8.83
CA ASP A 445 15.05 -13.09 -9.52
C ASP A 445 14.46 -11.79 -10.08
N GLN A 446 15.27 -10.73 -9.97
CA GLN A 446 14.90 -9.41 -10.46
C GLN A 446 14.74 -9.37 -11.97
N ASP A 447 15.51 -10.18 -12.71
CA ASP A 447 15.41 -10.35 -14.15
C ASP A 447 14.41 -11.47 -14.48
N PRO A 448 13.26 -11.16 -15.13
CA PRO A 448 12.28 -12.17 -15.54
C PRO A 448 12.85 -13.33 -16.36
N ARG A 449 13.94 -13.10 -17.10
CA ARG A 449 14.55 -14.11 -17.98
C ARG A 449 15.36 -15.17 -17.23
N ARG A 450 15.74 -14.89 -15.98
CA ARG A 450 16.46 -15.82 -15.10
C ARG A 450 15.53 -16.72 -14.30
N ARG A 451 14.23 -16.40 -14.28
CA ARG A 451 13.19 -17.19 -13.61
C ARG A 451 12.98 -18.53 -14.33
N PRO A 452 12.43 -19.55 -13.64
CA PRO A 452 12.05 -20.81 -14.27
C PRO A 452 11.18 -20.58 -15.52
N GLY A 453 11.32 -21.43 -16.54
CA GLY A 453 10.71 -21.29 -17.87
C GLY A 453 9.17 -21.39 -17.95
N GLY A 454 8.45 -21.01 -16.90
CA GLY A 454 7.00 -20.92 -16.86
C GLY A 454 6.40 -21.41 -15.53
N ILE A 455 5.14 -21.05 -15.30
CA ILE A 455 4.42 -21.35 -14.05
C ILE A 455 4.29 -22.86 -13.79
N ARG A 456 4.17 -23.67 -14.85
CA ARG A 456 4.17 -25.15 -14.75
C ARG A 456 5.47 -25.71 -14.17
N SER A 457 6.61 -25.11 -14.50
CA SER A 457 7.92 -25.55 -13.99
C SER A 457 8.01 -25.31 -12.49
N LEU A 458 7.56 -24.14 -12.03
CA LEU A 458 7.44 -23.83 -10.61
C LEU A 458 6.47 -24.80 -9.91
N GLY A 459 5.27 -25.02 -10.47
CA GLY A 459 4.30 -25.98 -9.93
C GLY A 459 4.85 -27.40 -9.80
N ALA A 460 5.61 -27.88 -10.79
CA ALA A 460 6.26 -29.20 -10.73
C ALA A 460 7.32 -29.27 -9.62
N ALA A 461 8.14 -28.22 -9.45
CA ALA A 461 9.13 -28.15 -8.39
C ALA A 461 8.48 -28.15 -6.99
N LEU A 462 7.42 -27.35 -6.80
CA LEU A 462 6.65 -27.29 -5.56
C LEU A 462 6.08 -28.67 -5.17
N ARG A 463 5.51 -29.41 -6.13
CA ARG A 463 5.01 -30.78 -5.88
C ARG A 463 6.11 -31.77 -5.50
N ARG A 464 7.29 -31.67 -6.11
CA ARG A 464 8.44 -32.52 -5.75
C ARG A 464 8.92 -32.20 -4.34
N GLY A 465 9.18 -30.92 -4.06
CA GLY A 465 9.62 -30.50 -2.73
C GLY A 465 8.60 -30.80 -1.63
N ARG A 466 7.29 -30.70 -1.90
CA ARG A 466 6.23 -31.18 -1.01
C ARG A 466 6.42 -32.67 -0.66
N LYS A 467 6.60 -33.54 -1.67
CA LYS A 467 6.78 -34.98 -1.46
C LYS A 467 8.04 -35.29 -0.65
N GLU A 468 9.13 -34.56 -0.87
CA GLU A 468 10.39 -34.72 -0.14
C GLU A 468 10.26 -34.26 1.31
N LEU A 469 9.66 -33.08 1.54
CA LEU A 469 9.42 -32.52 2.87
C LEU A 469 8.51 -33.44 3.71
N SER A 470 7.50 -34.07 3.09
CA SER A 470 6.65 -35.07 3.75
C SER A 470 7.36 -36.40 4.04
N ARG A 471 8.46 -36.72 3.36
CA ARG A 471 9.23 -37.97 3.56
C ARG A 471 10.35 -37.83 4.58
N GLY A 472 10.86 -36.62 4.83
CA GLY A 472 11.98 -36.30 5.72
C GLY A 472 11.73 -36.52 7.23
N GLY A 473 10.69 -37.27 7.60
CA GLY A 473 10.44 -37.77 8.95
C GLY A 473 10.78 -39.25 9.05
N ARG A 474 12.06 -39.59 9.15
CA ARG A 474 12.52 -40.85 9.77
C ARG A 474 13.65 -40.50 10.73
N PRO A 475 13.68 -41.16 11.91
CA PRO A 475 14.42 -40.73 13.10
C PRO A 475 15.92 -40.62 12.90
#